data_AF-A0A956EQT2-F1
#
_entry.id   AF-A0A956EQT2-F1
#
_cell.length_a   1.000
_cell.length_b   1.000
_cell.length_c   1.000
_cell.angle_alpha   90.00
_cell.angle_beta   90.00
_cell.angle_gamma   90.00
#
_symmetry.space_group_name_H-M   'P 1'
#
loop_
_entity.id
_entity.type
_entity.pdbx_description
1 polymer ?
#
loop_
_entity_poly.entity_id
_entity_poly.type
_entity_poly.pdbx_seq_one_letter_code
_entity_poly.pdbx_strand_id
1 'polypeptide(L)'
;MIDSRLPPHRLLDEPLLAFGSGGSDKHPLRGLQTHGPYSRDSFGTADIRFAVITTKALYPRARQFLGTLVSQHRPTDRPKYVPPYPGFKNVYGVDLTPADDSVVQLDPGIAIAPDPHFAVAAALAQAVRQLTTMRSSWDVLIVALPAAWRQWKVSSDGAFDLHDQLKAFAAPLGIPTQIVWEDKAISFKHPCSLSWRLSMALYAKAGGTPWRLHRTTDADVAYVGLSYAIRGGTSDAFVTCCSQVFDADGGGMDFVAYDVGQGVDLDNPHLTRDQMRAVMSRSVRLYQDRHAGNLPTRIVVHKTTRFRDDEVDGVFDAWDACEEVECVRVQASTPWRGVRLVAAKPGQGPS
;
A
#
# COMPACT_ATOMS: atom_id res chain seq x y z
N MET A 1 -41.31 20.04 6.95
CA MET A 1 -40.29 18.98 6.99
C MET A 1 -39.96 18.64 5.55
N ILE A 2 -38.69 18.77 5.15
CA ILE A 2 -38.26 18.33 3.82
C ILE A 2 -38.08 16.82 3.94
N ASP A 3 -39.04 16.04 3.44
CA ASP A 3 -38.89 14.59 3.34
C ASP A 3 -37.69 14.29 2.44
N SER A 4 -36.69 13.61 3.01
CA SER A 4 -35.56 13.10 2.24
C SER A 4 -36.08 12.12 1.19
N ARG A 5 -35.82 12.39 -0.09
CA ARG A 5 -36.21 11.51 -1.21
C ARG A 5 -35.39 10.21 -1.27
N LEU A 6 -34.40 10.03 -0.39
CA LEU A 6 -33.54 8.86 -0.35
C LEU A 6 -33.98 7.90 0.75
N PRO A 7 -33.95 6.57 0.49
CA PRO A 7 -34.25 5.57 1.51
C PRO A 7 -33.25 5.69 2.68
N PRO A 8 -33.66 5.34 3.91
CA PRO A 8 -32.81 5.46 5.10
C PRO A 8 -31.57 4.56 5.03
N HIS A 9 -31.61 3.51 4.21
CA HIS A 9 -30.45 2.70 3.88
C HIS A 9 -30.61 2.10 2.48
N ARG A 10 -29.47 1.76 1.87
CA ARG A 10 -29.39 0.96 0.65
C ARG A 10 -28.32 -0.10 0.85
N LEU A 11 -28.63 -1.35 0.50
CA LEU A 11 -27.61 -2.39 0.41
C LEU A 11 -26.87 -2.20 -0.91
N LEU A 12 -25.55 -2.04 -0.84
CA LEU A 12 -24.69 -2.03 -2.00
C LEU A 12 -24.21 -3.46 -2.28
N ASP A 13 -24.16 -3.83 -3.55
CA ASP A 13 -23.54 -5.08 -3.97
C ASP A 13 -22.04 -5.02 -3.73
N GLU A 14 -21.46 -6.16 -3.35
CA GLU A 14 -20.00 -6.30 -3.28
C GLU A 14 -19.40 -6.05 -4.67
N PRO A 15 -18.39 -5.16 -4.77
CA PRO A 15 -17.82 -4.75 -6.04
C PRO A 15 -17.17 -5.94 -6.76
N LEU A 16 -17.28 -5.94 -8.09
CA LEU A 16 -16.55 -6.88 -8.93
C LEU A 16 -15.12 -6.40 -9.12
N LEU A 17 -14.17 -7.34 -9.12
CA LEU A 17 -12.76 -7.09 -9.44
C LEU A 17 -12.44 -7.67 -10.82
N ALA A 18 -11.58 -7.00 -11.55
CA ALA A 18 -11.08 -7.41 -12.86
C ALA A 18 -9.68 -8.04 -12.74
N PHE A 19 -9.45 -9.13 -13.48
CA PHE A 19 -8.26 -9.97 -13.46
C PHE A 19 -7.72 -10.21 -14.88
N GLY A 20 -6.72 -11.09 -15.02
CA GLY A 20 -6.10 -11.43 -16.30
C GLY A 20 -7.11 -11.98 -17.32
N SER A 21 -6.83 -11.75 -18.60
CA SER A 21 -7.64 -12.24 -19.74
C SER A 21 -9.13 -11.89 -19.66
N GLY A 22 -9.48 -10.75 -19.05
CA GLY A 22 -10.87 -10.28 -18.91
C GLY A 22 -11.71 -10.99 -17.85
N GLY A 23 -11.08 -11.81 -16.99
CA GLY A 23 -11.76 -12.49 -15.89
C GLY A 23 -12.28 -11.51 -14.83
N SER A 24 -13.37 -11.87 -14.15
CA SER A 24 -13.89 -11.08 -13.02
C SER A 24 -14.36 -11.95 -11.87
N ASP A 25 -14.16 -11.46 -10.65
CA ASP A 25 -14.59 -12.13 -9.42
C ASP A 25 -14.78 -11.09 -8.29
N LYS A 26 -15.74 -11.31 -7.40
CA LYS A 26 -15.90 -10.51 -6.16
C LYS A 26 -14.82 -10.80 -5.12
N HIS A 27 -14.27 -12.02 -5.14
CA HIS A 27 -13.30 -12.49 -4.16
C HIS A 27 -11.87 -12.43 -4.71
N PRO A 28 -10.98 -11.59 -4.14
CA PRO A 28 -9.65 -11.32 -4.71
C PRO A 28 -8.78 -12.57 -4.88
N LEU A 29 -8.71 -13.43 -3.86
CA LEU A 29 -7.85 -14.63 -3.91
C LEU A 29 -8.39 -15.70 -4.87
N ARG A 30 -9.71 -15.74 -5.07
CA ARG A 30 -10.34 -16.71 -5.97
C ARG A 30 -10.16 -16.24 -7.41
N GLY A 31 -10.40 -14.95 -7.66
CA GLY A 31 -10.12 -14.35 -8.96
C GLY A 31 -8.66 -14.51 -9.38
N LEU A 32 -7.70 -14.26 -8.47
CA LEU A 32 -6.28 -14.54 -8.74
C LEU A 32 -6.01 -16.02 -9.05
N GLN A 33 -6.62 -16.95 -8.32
CA GLN A 33 -6.43 -18.38 -8.54
C GLN A 33 -7.03 -18.86 -9.87
N THR A 34 -8.16 -18.29 -10.28
CA THR A 34 -8.91 -18.72 -11.47
C THR A 34 -8.44 -18.02 -12.74
N HIS A 35 -8.16 -16.72 -12.66
CA HIS A 35 -7.89 -15.86 -13.82
C HIS A 35 -6.43 -15.35 -13.87
N GLY A 36 -5.68 -15.45 -12.78
CA GLY A 36 -4.36 -14.85 -12.65
C GLY A 36 -4.44 -13.32 -12.48
N PRO A 37 -3.29 -12.64 -12.37
CA PRO A 37 -3.25 -11.20 -12.13
C PRO A 37 -3.75 -10.40 -13.34
N TYR A 38 -4.31 -9.21 -13.10
CA TYR A 38 -4.73 -8.29 -14.17
C TYR A 38 -3.60 -8.00 -15.16
N SER A 39 -2.40 -7.75 -14.67
CA SER A 39 -1.23 -7.47 -15.53
C SER A 39 -0.60 -8.72 -16.14
N ARG A 40 -1.16 -9.93 -16.00
CA ARG A 40 -0.51 -11.18 -16.44
C ARG A 40 0.05 -11.10 -17.86
N ASP A 41 -0.76 -10.62 -18.79
CA ASP A 41 -0.42 -10.61 -20.22
C ASP A 41 0.48 -9.41 -20.62
N SER A 42 0.65 -8.45 -19.71
CA SER A 42 1.51 -7.26 -19.89
C SER A 42 2.74 -7.24 -18.98
N PHE A 43 2.89 -8.25 -18.12
CA PHE A 43 3.99 -8.36 -17.18
C PHE A 43 5.24 -8.82 -17.94
N GLY A 44 6.06 -7.85 -18.36
CA GLY A 44 7.15 -8.02 -19.33
C GLY A 44 8.38 -8.83 -18.87
N THR A 45 8.25 -9.67 -17.84
CA THR A 45 9.31 -10.57 -17.37
C THR A 45 8.73 -11.93 -16.99
N ALA A 46 9.50 -13.00 -17.20
CA ALA A 46 9.13 -14.36 -16.77
C ALA A 46 9.48 -14.65 -15.30
N ASP A 47 10.28 -13.78 -14.67
CA ASP A 47 10.83 -14.01 -13.34
C ASP A 47 10.88 -12.71 -12.52
N ILE A 48 10.64 -12.84 -11.22
CA ILE A 48 10.84 -11.80 -10.20
C ILE A 48 11.99 -12.26 -9.31
N ARG A 49 13.14 -11.62 -9.46
CA ARG A 49 14.35 -11.90 -8.70
C ARG A 49 14.38 -11.05 -7.44
N PHE A 50 14.69 -11.65 -6.30
CA PHE A 50 14.78 -10.91 -5.04
C PHE A 50 16.19 -10.92 -4.45
N ALA A 51 16.64 -9.73 -4.04
CA ALA A 51 17.83 -9.57 -3.21
C ALA A 51 17.45 -9.65 -1.72
N VAL A 52 18.42 -9.98 -0.86
CA VAL A 52 18.18 -10.14 0.58
C VAL A 52 19.18 -9.35 1.42
N ILE A 53 18.68 -8.51 2.32
CA ILE A 53 19.46 -8.02 3.46
C ILE A 53 18.95 -8.73 4.72
N THR A 54 19.86 -9.33 5.49
CA THR A 54 19.52 -10.05 6.72
C THR A 54 20.74 -10.15 7.64
N THR A 55 20.66 -10.84 8.77
CA THR A 55 21.85 -11.22 9.56
C THR A 55 22.34 -12.61 9.15
N LYS A 56 23.64 -12.89 9.37
CA LYS A 56 24.23 -14.21 9.08
C LYS A 56 23.47 -15.36 9.76
N ALA A 57 23.04 -15.17 11.01
CA ALA A 57 22.29 -16.17 11.76
C ALA A 57 20.88 -16.43 11.20
N LEU A 58 20.20 -15.39 10.70
CA LEU A 58 18.83 -15.50 10.19
C LEU A 58 18.77 -15.97 8.73
N TYR A 59 19.85 -15.82 7.96
CA TYR A 59 19.86 -16.08 6.51
C TYR A 59 19.33 -17.48 6.10
N PRO A 60 19.75 -18.61 6.71
CA PRO A 60 19.25 -19.92 6.31
C PRO A 60 17.73 -20.04 6.49
N ARG A 61 17.22 -19.52 7.61
CA ARG A 61 15.79 -19.53 7.93
C ARG A 61 14.99 -18.59 7.01
N ALA A 62 15.54 -17.42 6.68
CA ALA A 62 14.94 -16.50 5.72
C ALA A 62 14.88 -17.09 4.31
N ARG A 63 15.94 -17.76 3.84
CA ARG A 63 15.97 -18.42 2.53
C ARG A 63 14.95 -19.55 2.46
N GLN A 64 14.90 -20.42 3.48
CA GLN A 64 13.89 -21.47 3.57
C GLN A 64 12.47 -20.89 3.56
N PHE A 65 12.24 -19.84 4.36
CA PHE A 65 10.97 -19.15 4.45
C PHE A 65 10.50 -18.62 3.09
N LEU A 66 11.35 -17.89 2.36
CA LEU A 66 11.02 -17.35 1.05
C LEU A 66 10.79 -18.45 0.01
N GLY A 67 11.54 -19.55 0.10
CA GLY A 67 11.33 -20.75 -0.70
C GLY A 67 9.97 -21.41 -0.49
N THR A 68 9.28 -21.18 0.64
CA THR A 68 7.92 -21.71 0.83
C THR A 68 6.88 -21.02 -0.06
N LEU A 69 7.16 -19.81 -0.58
CA LEU A 69 6.22 -19.06 -1.43
C LEU A 69 6.02 -19.70 -2.80
N VAL A 70 6.96 -20.53 -3.27
CA VAL A 70 6.79 -21.27 -4.53
C VAL A 70 6.01 -22.58 -4.35
N SER A 71 5.81 -23.02 -3.10
CA SER A 71 5.10 -24.26 -2.76
C SER A 71 3.60 -24.05 -2.55
N GLN A 72 2.84 -25.15 -2.64
CA GLN A 72 1.41 -25.17 -2.35
C GLN A 72 1.15 -25.19 -0.84
N HIS A 73 0.09 -24.50 -0.40
CA HIS A 73 -0.33 -24.48 1.01
C HIS A 73 -1.85 -24.60 1.14
N ARG A 74 -2.31 -25.36 2.15
CA ARG A 74 -3.73 -25.47 2.49
C ARG A 74 -4.09 -24.51 3.65
N PRO A 75 -5.30 -23.93 3.65
CA PRO A 75 -5.72 -23.00 4.70
C PRO A 75 -5.89 -23.72 6.03
N THR A 76 -5.30 -23.16 7.09
CA THR A 76 -5.51 -23.59 8.49
C THR A 76 -6.26 -22.54 9.31
N ASP A 77 -6.49 -21.36 8.74
CA ASP A 77 -7.35 -20.30 9.27
C ASP A 77 -8.36 -19.85 8.21
N ARG A 78 -9.55 -19.45 8.66
CA ARG A 78 -10.61 -18.87 7.81
C ARG A 78 -10.84 -19.66 6.50
N PRO A 79 -11.07 -21.00 6.57
CA PRO A 79 -11.18 -21.84 5.37
C PRO A 79 -12.34 -21.48 4.45
N LYS A 80 -13.34 -20.74 4.94
CA LYS A 80 -14.44 -20.20 4.13
C LYS A 80 -14.03 -19.03 3.23
N TYR A 81 -12.95 -18.34 3.57
CA TYR A 81 -12.47 -17.14 2.87
C TYR A 81 -11.14 -17.40 2.15
N VAL A 82 -10.21 -18.14 2.77
CA VAL A 82 -8.87 -18.34 2.23
C VAL A 82 -8.86 -19.62 1.38
N PRO A 83 -8.77 -19.56 0.03
CA PRO A 83 -8.60 -20.74 -0.78
C PRO A 83 -7.18 -21.32 -0.63
N PRO A 84 -6.95 -22.58 -1.03
CA PRO A 84 -5.60 -23.15 -1.12
C PRO A 84 -4.69 -22.28 -1.98
N TYR A 85 -3.50 -22.00 -1.49
CA TYR A 85 -2.48 -21.26 -2.24
C TYR A 85 -1.73 -22.22 -3.16
N PRO A 86 -1.73 -22.01 -4.49
CA PRO A 86 -1.18 -22.98 -5.45
C PRO A 86 0.33 -22.83 -5.71
N GLY A 87 1.01 -21.86 -5.09
CA GLY A 87 2.41 -21.52 -5.39
C GLY A 87 2.53 -20.28 -6.28
N PHE A 88 3.62 -19.53 -6.13
CA PHE A 88 3.79 -18.21 -6.75
C PHE A 88 3.58 -18.23 -8.28
N LYS A 89 4.28 -19.14 -8.98
CA LYS A 89 4.17 -19.30 -10.43
C LYS A 89 2.75 -19.59 -10.90
N ASN A 90 2.03 -20.43 -10.18
CA ASN A 90 0.67 -20.82 -10.55
C ASN A 90 -0.34 -19.69 -10.35
N VAL A 91 -0.10 -18.78 -9.39
CA VAL A 91 -0.93 -17.59 -9.21
C VAL A 91 -0.59 -16.51 -10.23
N TYR A 92 0.69 -16.16 -10.35
CA TYR A 92 1.11 -14.94 -11.04
C TYR A 92 1.63 -15.14 -12.46
N GLY A 93 1.83 -16.39 -12.88
CA GLY A 93 2.37 -16.72 -14.20
C GLY A 93 3.88 -16.50 -14.36
N VAL A 94 4.57 -16.12 -13.29
CA VAL A 94 6.02 -15.81 -13.27
C VAL A 94 6.73 -16.51 -12.14
N ASP A 95 8.01 -16.78 -12.31
CA ASP A 95 8.84 -17.37 -11.27
C ASP A 95 9.19 -16.33 -10.19
N LEU A 96 9.54 -16.83 -9.00
CA LEU A 96 10.07 -16.03 -7.89
C LEU A 96 11.40 -16.65 -7.49
N THR A 97 12.51 -16.01 -7.84
CA THR A 97 13.85 -16.58 -7.68
C THR A 97 14.74 -15.74 -6.77
N PRO A 98 15.63 -16.37 -5.99
CA PRO A 98 16.65 -15.64 -5.25
C PRO A 98 17.73 -15.13 -6.22
N ALA A 99 18.12 -13.86 -6.09
CA ALA A 99 19.37 -13.37 -6.64
C ALA A 99 20.50 -13.75 -5.67
N ASP A 100 21.05 -14.97 -5.81
CA ASP A 100 21.98 -15.54 -4.82
C ASP A 100 23.25 -14.69 -4.61
N ASP A 101 23.71 -13.94 -5.62
CA ASP A 101 24.85 -13.01 -5.52
C ASP A 101 24.47 -11.66 -4.88
N SER A 102 23.18 -11.40 -4.66
CA SER A 102 22.64 -10.14 -4.13
C SER A 102 22.14 -10.30 -2.71
N VAL A 103 23.04 -10.77 -1.83
CA VAL A 103 22.77 -10.98 -0.41
C VAL A 103 23.77 -10.20 0.44
N VAL A 104 23.28 -9.38 1.36
CA VAL A 104 24.10 -8.71 2.37
C VAL A 104 23.75 -9.23 3.76
N GLN A 105 24.76 -9.75 4.45
CA GLN A 105 24.64 -10.25 5.82
C GLN A 105 25.20 -9.22 6.80
N LEU A 106 24.32 -8.59 7.56
CA LEU A 106 24.62 -7.62 8.61
C LEU A 106 25.19 -8.31 9.85
N ASP A 107 26.08 -7.62 10.54
CA ASP A 107 26.59 -8.02 11.85
C ASP A 107 25.50 -7.84 12.92
N PRO A 108 25.08 -8.89 13.64
CA PRO A 108 24.13 -8.75 14.75
C PRO A 108 24.61 -7.79 15.84
N GLY A 109 25.93 -7.60 16.00
CA GLY A 109 26.54 -6.70 16.99
C GLY A 109 26.25 -5.22 16.80
N ILE A 110 25.76 -4.80 15.62
CA ILE A 110 25.35 -3.41 15.34
C ILE A 110 24.32 -2.90 16.36
N ALA A 111 23.45 -3.79 16.85
CA ALA A 111 22.41 -3.45 17.83
C ALA A 111 22.93 -3.24 19.26
N ILE A 112 24.24 -3.36 19.50
CA ILE A 112 24.92 -3.09 20.79
C ILE A 112 25.48 -1.65 20.82
N ALA A 113 25.45 -0.93 19.69
CA ALA A 113 25.92 0.45 19.62
C ALA A 113 25.19 1.37 20.62
N PRO A 114 25.80 2.51 21.02
CA PRO A 114 25.16 3.47 21.93
C PRO A 114 23.78 3.94 21.46
N ASP A 115 23.59 4.06 20.14
CA ASP A 115 22.29 4.29 19.51
C ASP A 115 21.99 3.16 18.50
N PRO A 116 21.30 2.09 18.93
CA PRO A 116 20.94 0.98 18.06
C PRO A 116 19.95 1.37 16.95
N HIS A 117 19.09 2.37 17.17
CA HIS A 117 18.13 2.82 16.16
C HIS A 117 18.88 3.35 14.94
N PHE A 118 19.77 4.31 15.16
CA PHE A 118 20.58 4.89 14.10
C PHE A 118 21.56 3.88 13.50
N ALA A 119 22.23 3.07 14.32
CA ALA A 119 23.22 2.10 13.84
C ALA A 119 22.60 1.05 12.90
N VAL A 120 21.43 0.50 13.24
CA VAL A 120 20.71 -0.45 12.38
C VAL A 120 20.24 0.21 11.09
N ALA A 121 19.71 1.43 11.14
CA ALA A 121 19.32 2.17 9.94
C ALA A 121 20.51 2.49 9.02
N ALA A 122 21.63 2.93 9.58
CA ALA A 122 22.85 3.24 8.84
C ALA A 122 23.41 1.99 8.14
N ALA A 123 23.43 0.85 8.83
CA ALA A 123 23.85 -0.42 8.27
C ALA A 123 22.94 -0.90 7.13
N LEU A 124 21.62 -0.74 7.29
CA LEU A 124 20.66 -1.01 6.21
C LEU A 124 20.87 -0.08 5.01
N ALA A 125 21.10 1.21 5.23
CA ALA A 125 21.39 2.17 4.17
C ALA A 125 22.67 1.79 3.39
N GLN A 126 23.72 1.37 4.10
CA GLN A 126 24.96 0.88 3.50
C GLN A 126 24.73 -0.39 2.69
N ALA A 127 23.97 -1.35 3.22
CA ALA A 127 23.64 -2.59 2.53
C ALA A 127 22.79 -2.36 1.28
N VAL A 128 21.82 -1.43 1.32
CA VAL A 128 21.06 -1.00 0.14
C VAL A 128 22.01 -0.43 -0.92
N ARG A 129 22.90 0.49 -0.54
CA ARG A 129 23.92 1.05 -1.46
C ARG A 129 24.81 -0.04 -2.05
N GLN A 130 25.26 -1.02 -1.26
CA GLN A 130 26.05 -2.13 -1.76
C GLN A 130 25.30 -2.91 -2.84
N LEU A 131 24.01 -3.21 -2.64
CA LEU A 131 23.22 -3.97 -3.61
C LEU A 131 22.90 -3.19 -4.89
N THR A 132 23.01 -1.85 -4.88
CA THR A 132 22.83 -1.05 -6.09
C THR A 132 23.91 -1.27 -7.14
N THR A 133 25.10 -1.74 -6.76
CA THR A 133 26.16 -2.06 -7.74
C THR A 133 25.75 -3.21 -8.67
N MET A 134 24.81 -4.03 -8.23
CA MET A 134 24.22 -5.15 -8.99
C MET A 134 22.73 -4.91 -9.28
N ARG A 135 22.30 -3.66 -9.47
CA ARG A 135 20.87 -3.31 -9.58
C ARG A 135 20.10 -4.08 -10.66
N SER A 136 20.76 -4.53 -11.73
CA SER A 136 20.15 -5.28 -12.82
C SER A 136 19.93 -6.78 -12.54
N SER A 137 20.53 -7.33 -11.46
CA SER A 137 20.40 -8.75 -11.12
C SER A 137 19.17 -9.07 -10.26
N TRP A 138 18.45 -8.06 -9.75
CA TRP A 138 17.30 -8.24 -8.87
C TRP A 138 16.23 -7.15 -9.07
N ASP A 139 14.99 -7.49 -8.71
CA ASP A 139 13.80 -6.67 -8.98
C ASP A 139 13.17 -6.14 -7.68
N VAL A 140 13.19 -6.92 -6.59
CA VAL A 140 12.67 -6.54 -5.27
C VAL A 140 13.70 -6.81 -4.17
N LEU A 141 13.82 -5.89 -3.22
CA LEU A 141 14.68 -6.05 -2.04
C LEU A 141 13.88 -6.54 -0.83
N ILE A 142 14.25 -7.71 -0.32
CA ILE A 142 13.70 -8.28 0.91
C ILE A 142 14.64 -7.98 2.07
N VAL A 143 14.11 -7.36 3.14
CA VAL A 143 14.87 -7.06 4.35
C VAL A 143 14.34 -7.95 5.48
N ALA A 144 15.05 -9.05 5.74
CA ALA A 144 14.68 -10.00 6.79
C ALA A 144 15.37 -9.63 8.11
N LEU A 145 14.60 -9.27 9.13
CA LEU A 145 15.14 -8.74 10.39
C LEU A 145 14.88 -9.69 11.57
N PRO A 146 15.89 -9.88 12.46
CA PRO A 146 15.77 -10.77 13.61
C PRO A 146 14.79 -10.21 14.65
N ALA A 147 14.18 -11.10 15.43
CA ALA A 147 13.22 -10.73 16.47
C ALA A 147 13.84 -9.78 17.52
N ALA A 148 15.13 -9.96 17.82
CA ALA A 148 15.87 -9.13 18.79
C ALA A 148 15.95 -7.65 18.38
N TRP A 149 15.82 -7.32 17.09
CA TRP A 149 15.87 -5.93 16.61
C TRP A 149 14.49 -5.26 16.62
N ARG A 150 13.44 -5.97 17.04
CA ARG A 150 12.07 -5.46 17.03
C ARG A 150 11.90 -4.21 17.89
N GLN A 151 12.59 -4.16 19.03
CA GLN A 151 12.59 -3.01 19.93
C GLN A 151 13.19 -1.74 19.29
N TRP A 152 14.05 -1.90 18.27
CA TRP A 152 14.67 -0.79 17.55
C TRP A 152 13.87 -0.31 16.34
N LYS A 153 12.68 -0.89 16.11
CA LYS A 153 11.82 -0.51 14.99
C LYS A 153 11.36 0.95 15.11
N VAL A 154 10.92 1.37 16.29
CA VAL A 154 10.38 2.72 16.54
C VAL A 154 10.98 3.23 17.84
N SER A 155 11.45 4.47 17.88
CA SER A 155 11.93 5.09 19.12
C SER A 155 10.78 5.38 20.08
N SER A 156 11.07 5.48 21.39
CA SER A 156 10.03 5.71 22.40
C SER A 156 9.29 7.04 22.23
N ASP A 157 9.95 8.05 21.67
CA ASP A 157 9.41 9.38 21.37
C ASP A 157 8.68 9.46 20.02
N GLY A 158 8.68 8.38 19.24
CA GLY A 158 8.08 8.33 17.90
C GLY A 158 8.83 9.13 16.82
N ALA A 159 9.97 9.73 17.14
CA ALA A 159 10.76 10.53 16.20
C ALA A 159 11.44 9.67 15.10
N PHE A 160 11.62 8.38 15.36
CA PHE A 160 12.27 7.43 14.47
C PHE A 160 11.36 6.23 14.18
N ASP A 161 11.22 5.86 12.90
CA ASP A 161 10.73 4.55 12.46
C ASP A 161 11.68 3.97 11.40
N LEU A 162 12.18 2.75 11.67
CA LEU A 162 13.12 2.03 10.80
C LEU A 162 12.57 1.78 9.39
N HIS A 163 11.26 1.54 9.28
CA HIS A 163 10.59 1.41 7.99
C HIS A 163 10.71 2.68 7.18
N ASP A 164 10.45 3.83 7.81
CA ASP A 164 10.47 5.13 7.13
C ASP A 164 11.90 5.51 6.73
N GLN A 165 12.88 5.21 7.57
CA GLN A 165 14.30 5.35 7.23
C GLN A 165 14.68 4.49 6.02
N LEU A 166 14.32 3.20 6.03
CA LEU A 166 14.57 2.31 4.89
C LEU A 166 13.91 2.83 3.61
N LYS A 167 12.67 3.33 3.70
CA LYS A 167 11.97 3.93 2.55
C LYS A 167 12.65 5.21 2.07
N ALA A 168 13.12 6.07 2.97
CA ALA A 168 13.82 7.29 2.63
C ALA A 168 15.12 7.00 1.85
N PHE A 169 15.83 5.92 2.18
CA PHE A 169 17.04 5.52 1.45
C PHE A 169 16.73 4.80 0.12
N ALA A 170 15.71 3.95 0.09
CA ALA A 170 15.41 3.09 -1.05
C ALA A 170 14.55 3.75 -2.15
N ALA A 171 13.61 4.63 -1.78
CA ALA A 171 12.69 5.24 -2.72
C ALA A 171 13.37 6.12 -3.78
N PRO A 172 14.34 7.01 -3.44
CA PRO A 172 15.07 7.79 -4.44
C PRO A 172 15.85 6.93 -5.45
N LEU A 173 16.16 5.70 -5.09
CA LEU A 173 16.88 4.73 -5.93
C LEU A 173 15.92 3.85 -6.75
N GLY A 174 14.60 4.06 -6.64
CA GLY A 174 13.60 3.22 -7.31
C GLY A 174 13.67 1.76 -6.87
N ILE A 175 13.97 1.51 -5.58
CA ILE A 175 14.12 0.16 -5.02
C ILE A 175 12.85 -0.24 -4.27
N PRO A 176 12.08 -1.23 -4.78
CA PRO A 176 10.94 -1.77 -4.05
C PRO A 176 11.44 -2.60 -2.86
N THR A 177 11.01 -2.23 -1.65
CA THR A 177 11.43 -2.91 -0.40
C THR A 177 10.29 -3.64 0.29
N GLN A 178 10.57 -4.83 0.82
CA GLN A 178 9.67 -5.61 1.67
C GLN A 178 10.39 -6.06 2.95
N ILE A 179 9.99 -5.51 4.10
CA ILE A 179 10.51 -5.96 5.40
C ILE A 179 9.75 -7.24 5.83
N VAL A 180 10.49 -8.24 6.30
CA VAL A 180 9.95 -9.45 6.93
C VAL A 180 10.60 -9.65 8.29
N TRP A 181 9.80 -9.67 9.35
CA TRP A 181 10.30 -9.86 10.71
C TRP A 181 10.28 -11.33 11.10
N GLU A 182 11.33 -11.77 11.81
CA GLU A 182 11.46 -13.14 12.29
C GLU A 182 10.29 -13.58 13.19
N ASP A 183 9.90 -12.74 14.16
CA ASP A 183 8.81 -12.99 15.11
C ASP A 183 7.42 -12.81 14.51
N LYS A 184 7.32 -12.29 13.28
CA LYS A 184 6.06 -12.08 12.56
C LYS A 184 5.96 -12.97 11.35
N ALA A 185 6.44 -12.52 10.20
CA ALA A 185 6.24 -13.21 8.93
C ALA A 185 6.86 -14.61 8.95
N ILE A 186 8.13 -14.71 9.38
CA ILE A 186 8.88 -15.98 9.35
C ILE A 186 8.31 -17.00 10.35
N SER A 187 7.82 -16.54 11.50
CA SER A 187 7.22 -17.39 12.54
C SER A 187 5.68 -17.44 12.48
N PHE A 188 5.05 -17.03 11.39
CA PHE A 188 3.60 -16.94 11.29
C PHE A 188 2.96 -18.33 11.20
N LYS A 189 1.87 -18.55 11.96
CA LYS A 189 1.26 -19.88 12.15
C LYS A 189 0.45 -20.40 10.96
N HIS A 190 -0.02 -19.52 10.07
CA HIS A 190 -0.91 -19.90 8.96
C HIS A 190 -0.22 -19.67 7.61
N PRO A 191 0.53 -20.66 7.09
CA PRO A 191 1.37 -20.48 5.91
C PRO A 191 0.57 -20.14 4.66
N CYS A 192 -0.63 -20.71 4.45
CA CYS A 192 -1.48 -20.37 3.32
C CYS A 192 -1.88 -18.89 3.31
N SER A 193 -2.41 -18.38 4.42
CA SER A 193 -2.78 -16.96 4.57
C SER A 193 -1.58 -16.03 4.40
N LEU A 194 -0.41 -16.44 4.89
CA LEU A 194 0.81 -15.67 4.73
C LEU A 194 1.29 -15.64 3.28
N SER A 195 1.33 -16.81 2.62
CA SER A 195 1.76 -16.92 1.23
C SER A 195 0.89 -16.07 0.32
N TRP A 196 -0.44 -16.05 0.51
CA TRP A 196 -1.32 -15.12 -0.21
C TRP A 196 -0.92 -13.65 0.01
N ARG A 197 -0.71 -13.22 1.26
CA ARG A 197 -0.39 -11.82 1.57
C ARG A 197 0.99 -11.39 1.04
N LEU A 198 2.01 -12.21 1.30
CA LEU A 198 3.39 -11.87 0.96
C LEU A 198 3.64 -11.99 -0.54
N SER A 199 3.14 -13.04 -1.19
CA SER A 199 3.31 -13.19 -2.64
C SER A 199 2.65 -12.05 -3.42
N MET A 200 1.45 -11.64 -3.01
CA MET A 200 0.73 -10.52 -3.62
C MET A 200 1.47 -9.20 -3.45
N ALA A 201 2.04 -8.96 -2.25
CA ALA A 201 2.84 -7.78 -1.99
C ALA A 201 4.13 -7.76 -2.82
N LEU A 202 4.79 -8.92 -3.01
CA LEU A 202 5.99 -9.03 -3.85
C LEU A 202 5.67 -8.81 -5.32
N TYR A 203 4.60 -9.43 -5.83
CA TYR A 203 4.15 -9.23 -7.22
C TYR A 203 3.83 -7.75 -7.49
N ALA A 204 3.08 -7.11 -6.58
CA ALA A 204 2.77 -5.69 -6.72
C ALA A 204 4.02 -4.79 -6.68
N LYS A 205 4.97 -5.09 -5.79
CA LYS A 205 6.23 -4.33 -5.68
C LYS A 205 7.17 -4.53 -6.87
N ALA A 206 7.06 -5.66 -7.55
CA ALA A 206 7.75 -5.90 -8.83
C ALA A 206 7.08 -5.17 -10.01
N GLY A 207 6.05 -4.35 -9.77
CA GLY A 207 5.31 -3.61 -10.80
C GLY A 207 4.05 -4.32 -11.31
N GLY A 208 3.71 -5.48 -10.74
CA GLY A 208 2.52 -6.22 -11.13
C GLY A 208 1.24 -5.58 -10.61
N THR A 209 0.13 -5.76 -11.33
CA THR A 209 -1.21 -5.39 -10.88
C THR A 209 -2.00 -6.68 -10.61
N PRO A 210 -2.22 -7.06 -9.33
CA PRO A 210 -2.96 -8.27 -8.99
C PRO A 210 -4.39 -8.25 -9.54
N TRP A 211 -5.11 -7.16 -9.33
CA TRP A 211 -6.46 -6.94 -9.84
C TRP A 211 -6.77 -5.44 -9.86
N ARG A 212 -7.85 -5.07 -10.55
CA ARG A 212 -8.44 -3.73 -10.51
C ARG A 212 -9.90 -3.81 -10.11
N LEU A 213 -10.53 -2.68 -9.78
CA LEU A 213 -11.99 -2.64 -9.75
C LEU A 213 -12.49 -2.87 -11.19
N HIS A 214 -13.58 -3.61 -11.33
CA HIS A 214 -14.23 -3.78 -12.61
C HIS A 214 -14.97 -2.49 -12.97
N ARG A 215 -14.68 -1.87 -14.13
CA ARG A 215 -15.45 -0.71 -14.61
C ARG A 215 -16.93 -1.05 -14.65
N THR A 216 -17.71 -0.29 -13.92
CA THR A 216 -19.18 -0.32 -14.04
C THR A 216 -19.72 0.86 -14.84
N THR A 217 -18.87 1.83 -15.17
CA THR A 217 -19.23 3.05 -15.91
C THR A 217 -18.09 3.45 -16.84
N ASP A 218 -18.43 3.99 -18.00
CA ASP A 218 -17.47 4.61 -18.93
C ASP A 218 -17.14 6.06 -18.56
N ALA A 219 -17.66 6.57 -17.44
CA ALA A 219 -17.39 7.92 -16.98
C ALA A 219 -15.91 8.06 -16.57
N ASP A 220 -15.24 9.08 -17.12
CA ASP A 220 -13.88 9.45 -16.77
C ASP A 220 -13.87 10.17 -15.43
N VAL A 221 -13.84 9.37 -14.35
CA VAL A 221 -13.76 9.86 -12.97
C VAL A 221 -12.33 9.72 -12.46
N ALA A 222 -11.82 10.78 -11.86
CA ALA A 222 -10.57 10.77 -11.11
C ALA A 222 -10.85 10.89 -9.60
N TYR A 223 -10.08 10.16 -8.81
CA TYR A 223 -10.11 10.25 -7.36
C TYR A 223 -8.79 10.80 -6.85
N VAL A 224 -8.84 11.77 -5.93
CA VAL A 224 -7.65 12.33 -5.28
C VAL A 224 -7.75 12.15 -3.77
N GLY A 225 -6.91 11.29 -3.20
CA GLY A 225 -6.79 11.12 -1.76
C GLY A 225 -5.77 12.07 -1.17
N LEU A 226 -6.19 12.93 -0.24
CA LEU A 226 -5.33 13.81 0.55
C LEU A 226 -5.11 13.23 1.95
N SER A 227 -3.84 13.09 2.31
CA SER A 227 -3.41 12.65 3.64
C SER A 227 -2.27 13.54 4.14
N TYR A 228 -2.12 13.65 5.45
CA TYR A 228 -1.07 14.47 6.07
C TYR A 228 -0.14 13.59 6.88
N ALA A 229 1.15 13.77 6.67
CA ALA A 229 2.20 13.16 7.47
C ALA A 229 2.91 14.27 8.24
N ILE A 230 2.93 14.17 9.56
CA ILE A 230 3.63 15.11 10.43
C ILE A 230 5.00 14.49 10.73
N ARG A 231 6.07 15.23 10.44
CA ARG A 231 7.44 14.80 10.72
C ARG A 231 8.09 15.79 11.68
N GLY A 232 8.65 15.29 12.78
CA GLY A 232 9.31 16.10 13.81
C GLY A 232 8.47 16.17 15.10
N GLY A 233 9.13 16.00 16.24
CA GLY A 233 8.53 16.16 17.57
C GLY A 233 8.39 17.63 17.93
N THR A 234 7.27 17.96 18.57
CA THR A 234 6.83 19.18 19.30
C THR A 234 7.32 20.60 18.94
N SER A 235 8.54 20.83 18.46
CA SER A 235 9.09 22.18 18.20
C SER A 235 9.42 22.47 16.73
N ASP A 236 9.78 21.46 15.93
CA ASP A 236 10.15 21.60 14.49
C ASP A 236 9.36 20.64 13.61
N ALA A 237 8.06 20.54 13.88
CA ALA A 237 7.19 19.65 13.12
C ALA A 237 6.87 20.27 11.75
N PHE A 238 7.25 19.56 10.68
CA PHE A 238 6.89 19.86 9.31
C PHE A 238 5.74 18.96 8.89
N VAL A 239 4.72 19.55 8.27
CA VAL A 239 3.60 18.78 7.74
C VAL A 239 3.80 18.58 6.25
N THR A 240 3.82 17.31 5.82
CA THR A 240 3.78 16.96 4.40
C THR A 240 2.35 16.58 4.03
N CYS A 241 1.78 17.26 3.04
CA CYS A 241 0.57 16.81 2.39
C CYS A 241 0.92 15.81 1.28
N CYS A 242 0.24 14.68 1.30
CA CYS A 242 0.42 13.57 0.40
C CYS A 242 -0.87 13.41 -0.40
N SER A 243 -0.80 13.72 -1.70
CA SER A 243 -1.88 13.54 -2.66
C SER A 243 -1.66 12.24 -3.44
N GLN A 244 -2.71 11.45 -3.59
CA GLN A 244 -2.72 10.21 -4.36
C GLN A 244 -3.81 10.30 -5.42
N VAL A 245 -3.44 10.25 -6.70
CA VAL A 245 -4.39 10.30 -7.82
C VAL A 245 -4.66 8.87 -8.30
N PHE A 246 -5.92 8.54 -8.58
CA PHE A 246 -6.34 7.24 -9.11
C PHE A 246 -7.44 7.40 -10.17
N ASP A 247 -7.50 6.48 -11.12
CA ASP A 247 -8.62 6.36 -12.04
C ASP A 247 -9.83 5.61 -11.41
N ALA A 248 -10.93 5.51 -12.15
CA ALA A 248 -12.15 4.83 -11.71
C ALA A 248 -11.97 3.34 -11.35
N ASP A 249 -10.89 2.70 -11.78
CA ASP A 249 -10.58 1.29 -11.52
C ASP A 249 -9.59 1.09 -10.38
N GLY A 250 -9.14 2.18 -9.76
CA GLY A 250 -8.02 2.19 -8.81
C GLY A 250 -6.66 1.98 -9.48
N GLY A 251 -6.59 2.08 -10.81
CA GLY A 251 -5.38 2.12 -11.60
C GLY A 251 -4.64 3.45 -11.46
N GLY A 252 -3.34 3.41 -11.77
CA GLY A 252 -2.50 4.60 -11.80
C GLY A 252 -2.44 5.31 -10.46
N MET A 253 -1.85 4.72 -9.43
CA MET A 253 -1.54 5.47 -8.21
C MET A 253 -0.27 6.31 -8.43
N ASP A 254 -0.40 7.64 -8.52
CA ASP A 254 0.75 8.56 -8.39
C ASP A 254 0.70 9.32 -7.08
N PHE A 255 1.88 9.55 -6.52
CA PHE A 255 2.03 10.19 -5.22
C PHE A 255 2.70 11.56 -5.37
N VAL A 256 2.05 12.59 -4.84
CA VAL A 256 2.61 13.94 -4.72
C VAL A 256 2.84 14.24 -3.25
N ALA A 257 4.10 14.45 -2.88
CA ALA A 257 4.44 15.09 -1.61
C ALA A 257 4.52 16.62 -1.80
N TYR A 258 3.90 17.35 -0.89
CA TYR A 258 3.98 18.80 -0.80
C TYR A 258 4.34 19.18 0.63
N ASP A 259 5.41 19.96 0.78
CA ASP A 259 5.82 20.50 2.07
C ASP A 259 4.96 21.73 2.40
N VAL A 260 4.18 21.64 3.47
CA VAL A 260 3.28 22.70 3.93
C VAL A 260 4.04 23.75 4.75
N GLY A 261 5.27 23.45 5.19
CA GLY A 261 6.11 24.34 6.00
C GLY A 261 5.84 24.27 7.51
N GLN A 262 6.41 25.23 8.25
CA GLN A 262 6.28 25.37 9.71
C GLN A 262 5.07 26.21 10.12
N GLY A 263 4.60 26.07 11.36
CA GLY A 263 3.51 26.88 11.94
C GLY A 263 2.09 26.40 11.61
N VAL A 264 1.97 25.21 11.01
CA VAL A 264 0.70 24.55 10.75
C VAL A 264 0.21 23.89 12.04
N ASP A 265 -1.10 23.99 12.32
CA ASP A 265 -1.72 23.22 13.39
C ASP A 265 -1.50 21.71 13.17
N LEU A 266 -0.77 21.08 14.08
CA LEU A 266 -0.42 19.66 14.00
C LEU A 266 -1.63 18.76 14.23
N ASP A 267 -2.63 19.22 15.00
CA ASP A 267 -3.85 18.44 15.21
C ASP A 267 -4.78 18.52 14.00
N ASN A 268 -4.66 19.60 13.21
CA ASN A 268 -5.51 19.81 12.04
C ASN A 268 -4.80 20.60 10.93
N PRO A 269 -3.92 19.92 10.16
CA PRO A 269 -3.12 20.59 9.15
C PRO A 269 -3.96 20.93 7.92
N HIS A 270 -4.57 22.10 7.95
CA HIS A 270 -5.26 22.66 6.80
C HIS A 270 -4.28 23.35 5.87
N LEU A 271 -4.51 23.20 4.58
CA LEU A 271 -3.81 23.97 3.57
C LEU A 271 -4.45 25.35 3.43
N THR A 272 -3.64 26.35 3.13
CA THR A 272 -4.14 27.61 2.57
C THR A 272 -4.68 27.37 1.15
N ARG A 273 -5.47 28.31 0.62
CA ARG A 273 -5.98 28.26 -0.75
C ARG A 273 -4.86 28.05 -1.78
N ASP A 274 -3.76 28.78 -1.66
CA ASP A 274 -2.61 28.69 -2.58
C ASP A 274 -1.90 27.34 -2.48
N GLN A 275 -1.71 26.82 -1.25
CA GLN A 275 -1.11 25.50 -1.04
C GLN A 275 -2.00 24.39 -1.60
N MET A 276 -3.31 24.47 -1.37
CA MET A 276 -4.26 23.50 -1.93
C MET A 276 -4.28 23.55 -3.45
N ARG A 277 -4.33 24.76 -4.04
CA ARG A 277 -4.21 24.95 -5.49
C ARG A 277 -2.93 24.30 -6.03
N ALA A 278 -1.80 24.53 -5.38
CA ALA A 278 -0.52 23.96 -5.81
C ALA A 278 -0.49 22.42 -5.74
N VAL A 279 -1.05 21.82 -4.69
CA VAL A 279 -1.19 20.35 -4.57
C VAL A 279 -2.10 19.81 -5.67
N MET A 280 -3.27 20.42 -5.85
CA MET A 280 -4.27 19.95 -6.80
C MET A 280 -3.85 20.15 -8.25
N SER A 281 -3.16 21.25 -8.60
CA SER A 281 -2.62 21.46 -9.95
C SER A 281 -1.53 20.43 -10.30
N ARG A 282 -0.78 19.91 -9.33
CA ARG A 282 0.14 18.78 -9.57
C ARG A 282 -0.65 17.50 -9.85
N SER A 283 -1.74 17.27 -9.13
CA SER A 283 -2.64 16.13 -9.39
C SER A 283 -3.28 16.19 -10.77
N VAL A 284 -3.67 17.37 -11.26
CA VAL A 284 -4.16 17.57 -12.64
C VAL A 284 -3.12 17.09 -13.65
N ARG A 285 -1.88 17.56 -13.52
CA ARG A 285 -0.79 17.20 -14.45
C ARG A 285 -0.55 15.69 -14.49
N LEU A 286 -0.49 15.05 -13.33
CA LEU A 286 -0.31 13.59 -13.25
C LEU A 286 -1.44 12.82 -13.95
N TYR A 287 -2.68 13.31 -13.82
CA TYR A 287 -3.80 12.70 -14.54
C TYR A 287 -3.65 12.90 -16.06
N GLN A 288 -3.39 14.14 -16.49
CA GLN A 288 -3.23 14.50 -17.90
C GLN A 288 -2.10 13.74 -18.59
N ASP A 289 -0.94 13.60 -17.93
CA ASP A 289 0.23 12.89 -18.45
C ASP A 289 -0.11 11.44 -18.84
N ARG A 290 -1.09 10.84 -18.16
CA ARG A 290 -1.54 9.46 -18.42
C ARG A 290 -2.71 9.35 -19.40
N HIS A 291 -3.48 10.43 -19.53
CA HIS A 291 -4.70 10.46 -20.36
C HIS A 291 -4.50 11.34 -21.60
N ALA A 292 -3.26 11.42 -22.11
CA ALA A 292 -2.90 12.17 -23.32
C ALA A 292 -3.36 13.64 -23.30
N GLY A 293 -3.27 14.29 -22.13
CA GLY A 293 -3.66 15.68 -21.91
C GLY A 293 -5.12 15.89 -21.51
N ASN A 294 -5.95 14.85 -21.55
CA ASN A 294 -7.38 14.97 -21.23
C ASN A 294 -7.63 15.15 -19.73
N LEU A 295 -8.70 15.85 -19.40
CA LEU A 295 -9.23 15.98 -18.05
C LEU A 295 -10.37 14.98 -17.81
N PRO A 296 -10.58 14.54 -16.57
CA PRO A 296 -11.76 13.76 -16.21
C PRO A 296 -13.01 14.64 -16.29
N THR A 297 -14.17 14.02 -16.53
CA THR A 297 -15.46 14.71 -16.43
C THR A 297 -15.81 15.03 -14.98
N ARG A 298 -15.35 14.18 -14.05
CA ARG A 298 -15.59 14.34 -12.61
C ARG A 298 -14.33 14.06 -11.78
N ILE A 299 -14.11 14.90 -10.78
CA ILE A 299 -13.07 14.72 -9.76
C ILE A 299 -13.70 14.57 -8.38
N VAL A 300 -13.24 13.56 -7.63
CA VAL A 300 -13.65 13.35 -6.23
C VAL A 300 -12.43 13.41 -5.33
N VAL A 301 -12.39 14.43 -4.47
CA VAL A 301 -11.30 14.67 -3.53
C VAL A 301 -11.67 14.10 -2.16
N HIS A 302 -10.92 13.09 -1.73
CA HIS A 302 -11.07 12.44 -0.43
C HIS A 302 -10.10 13.03 0.60
N LYS A 303 -10.60 13.36 1.79
CA LYS A 303 -9.78 13.81 2.93
C LYS A 303 -10.30 13.20 4.22
N THR A 304 -9.41 12.95 5.19
CA THR A 304 -9.83 12.45 6.52
C THR A 304 -10.22 13.59 7.48
N THR A 305 -9.57 14.74 7.35
CA THR A 305 -9.92 15.96 8.11
C THR A 305 -10.99 16.77 7.38
N ARG A 306 -11.54 17.79 8.05
CA ARG A 306 -12.56 18.67 7.47
C ARG A 306 -11.96 19.48 6.31
N PHE A 307 -12.77 19.84 5.32
CA PHE A 307 -12.43 20.86 4.34
C PHE A 307 -12.77 22.25 4.88
N ARG A 308 -11.82 23.19 4.80
CA ARG A 308 -12.10 24.63 4.97
C ARG A 308 -12.50 25.24 3.64
N ASP A 309 -13.21 26.37 3.70
CA ASP A 309 -13.67 27.05 2.49
C ASP A 309 -12.50 27.45 1.59
N ASP A 310 -11.38 27.92 2.17
CA ASP A 310 -10.13 28.20 1.44
C ASP A 310 -9.56 26.98 0.70
N GLU A 311 -9.67 25.79 1.31
CA GLU A 311 -9.21 24.54 0.69
C GLU A 311 -10.14 24.14 -0.46
N VAL A 312 -11.46 24.26 -0.26
CA VAL A 312 -12.44 24.00 -1.30
C VAL A 312 -12.21 24.93 -2.49
N ASP A 313 -12.05 26.23 -2.23
CA ASP A 313 -11.70 27.23 -3.23
C ASP A 313 -10.42 26.84 -3.99
N GLY A 314 -9.38 26.38 -3.28
CA GLY A 314 -8.13 25.93 -3.89
C GLY A 314 -8.28 24.70 -4.78
N VAL A 315 -9.22 23.80 -4.47
CA VAL A 315 -9.56 22.66 -5.35
C VAL A 315 -10.25 23.16 -6.62
N PHE A 316 -11.29 23.99 -6.50
CA PHE A 316 -12.00 24.56 -7.65
C PHE A 316 -11.09 25.41 -8.53
N ASP A 317 -10.19 26.16 -7.91
CA ASP A 317 -9.17 26.97 -8.57
C ASP A 317 -8.18 26.18 -9.43
N ALA A 318 -7.98 24.88 -9.13
CA ALA A 318 -7.06 24.01 -9.84
C ALA A 318 -7.78 23.10 -10.86
N TRP A 319 -9.04 22.78 -10.62
CA TRP A 319 -9.88 21.90 -11.45
C TRP A 319 -11.05 22.66 -12.09
N ASP A 320 -10.87 23.95 -12.41
CA ASP A 320 -11.93 24.82 -12.94
C ASP A 320 -12.53 24.32 -14.26
N ALA A 321 -11.72 23.61 -15.05
CA ALA A 321 -12.09 23.02 -16.33
C ALA A 321 -12.76 21.63 -16.20
N CYS A 322 -12.89 21.09 -15.00
CA CYS A 322 -13.61 19.84 -14.73
C CYS A 322 -15.10 20.17 -14.49
N GLU A 323 -16.00 19.41 -15.11
CA GLU A 323 -17.44 19.69 -15.04
C GLU A 323 -18.00 19.47 -13.62
N GLU A 324 -17.54 18.42 -12.94
CA GLU A 324 -18.02 18.05 -11.61
C GLU A 324 -16.87 17.90 -10.62
N VAL A 325 -16.91 18.69 -9.54
CA VAL A 325 -15.93 18.65 -8.45
C VAL A 325 -16.64 18.31 -7.14
N GLU A 326 -16.22 17.22 -6.50
CA GLU A 326 -16.75 16.80 -5.20
C GLU A 326 -15.65 16.72 -4.14
N CYS A 327 -15.89 17.30 -2.96
CA CYS A 327 -15.02 17.18 -1.80
C CYS A 327 -15.70 16.29 -0.74
N VAL A 328 -15.17 15.10 -0.52
CA VAL A 328 -15.74 14.10 0.39
C VAL A 328 -14.81 13.88 1.57
N ARG A 329 -15.36 14.01 2.77
CA ARG A 329 -14.66 13.66 4.00
C ARG A 329 -14.93 12.21 4.37
N VAL A 330 -13.87 11.42 4.53
CA VAL A 330 -13.94 10.03 4.99
C VAL A 330 -13.48 9.96 6.45
N GLN A 331 -14.41 9.70 7.37
CA GLN A 331 -14.13 9.67 8.81
C GLN A 331 -14.33 8.26 9.39
N ALA A 332 -13.26 7.66 9.92
CA ALA A 332 -13.32 6.33 10.50
C ALA A 332 -13.93 6.31 11.91
N SER A 333 -13.69 7.33 12.72
CA SER A 333 -14.21 7.44 14.10
C SER A 333 -15.45 8.30 14.13
N THR A 334 -16.63 7.69 14.24
CA THR A 334 -17.91 8.40 14.32
C THR A 334 -18.74 7.87 15.50
N PRO A 335 -19.65 8.68 16.07
CA PRO A 335 -20.59 8.19 17.09
C PRO A 335 -21.68 7.28 16.48
N TRP A 336 -21.77 7.17 15.16
CA TRP A 336 -22.80 6.41 14.47
C TRP A 336 -22.44 4.92 14.43
N ARG A 337 -23.42 4.07 14.74
CA ARG A 337 -23.32 2.61 14.65
C ARG A 337 -24.51 2.05 13.90
N GLY A 338 -24.23 1.36 12.79
CA GLY A 338 -25.25 0.60 12.07
C GLY A 338 -25.46 -0.78 12.71
N VAL A 339 -26.70 -1.12 13.05
CA VAL A 339 -27.07 -2.44 13.55
C VAL A 339 -28.08 -3.07 12.59
N ARG A 340 -27.69 -4.17 11.95
CA ARG A 340 -28.61 -4.98 11.15
C ARG A 340 -29.22 -6.06 12.04
N LEU A 341 -30.49 -5.90 12.40
CA LEU A 341 -31.24 -6.94 13.08
C LEU A 341 -31.54 -8.07 12.10
N VAL A 342 -31.01 -9.26 12.37
CA VAL A 342 -31.26 -10.46 11.58
C VAL A 342 -32.20 -11.34 12.40
N ALA A 343 -33.38 -11.65 11.86
CA ALA A 343 -34.31 -12.57 12.53
C ALA A 343 -33.62 -13.92 12.78
N ALA A 344 -33.91 -14.53 13.94
CA ALA A 344 -33.40 -15.86 14.26
C ALA A 344 -33.83 -16.85 13.17
N LYS A 345 -32.90 -17.68 12.69
CA LYS A 345 -33.25 -18.79 11.80
C LYS A 345 -34.21 -19.72 12.57
N PRO A 346 -35.37 -20.11 12.00
CA PRO A 346 -36.25 -21.08 12.64
C PRO A 346 -35.46 -22.37 12.93
N GLY A 347 -35.35 -22.75 14.21
CA GLY A 347 -34.73 -24.03 14.63
C GLY A 347 -33.35 -23.98 15.28
N GLN A 348 -32.74 -22.81 15.52
CA GLN A 348 -31.56 -22.70 16.40
C GLN A 348 -31.94 -21.95 17.67
N GLY A 349 -32.35 -22.69 18.70
CA GLY A 349 -32.48 -22.17 20.06
C GLY A 349 -31.12 -21.74 20.62
N PRO A 350 -31.10 -20.93 21.70
CA PRO A 350 -29.85 -20.48 22.31
C PRO A 350 -29.11 -21.70 22.89
N SER A 351 -27.91 -21.97 22.38
CA SER A 351 -26.94 -22.91 22.95
C SER A 351 -25.82 -22.15 23.64
#